data_AF-A0A8J5QRK8-F1
#
_entry.id   AF-A0A8J5QRK8-F1
#
_cell.length_a   1.000
_cell.length_b   1.000
_cell.length_c   1.000
_cell.angle_alpha   90.00
_cell.angle_beta   90.00
_cell.angle_gamma   90.00
#
_symmetry.space_group_name_H-M   'P 1'
#
loop_
_entity.id
_entity.type
_entity.pdbx_description
1 polymer ?
#
loop_
_entity_poly.entity_id
_entity_poly.type
_entity_poly.pdbx_seq_one_letter_code
_entity_poly.pdbx_strand_id
1 'polypeptide(L)'
;MTTLSYDSSSFYVQALASSISKRLLDERDNSLLLNIAPTGRQAKRIAQQINYSEDYTDDFDFEDSPTSTFGTKGNAGTQSTTSAQKYSAARKTPVIKSFEDEQKITDLGSKSDVLVPIKLSLENSNSTHKLADFFMWNLTESLVTPSEFAEILCGDLELPSTMSSQIAESIIQQIEEYSYASNLQLPNNNPCNVIIDLSVNLNKQLFQDRFEWDLNQKEITPEEFASIIVSDLGLSLEFKPAISHALHEIILRAKKEIIDGTFNNEIHNLHLVRGIIFENGIRVFTETSVQNGNDHWEPLVETLTSSEIERRENERIRNLRRLKRENMKRDYDDYSGAKRRHVGRRRLEELDWRGV
;
A
#
# COMPACT_ATOMS: atom_id res chain seq x y z
N MET A 1 -55.35 27.62 -1.33
CA MET A 1 -54.58 26.76 -2.25
C MET A 1 -53.23 26.53 -1.61
N THR A 2 -52.99 25.28 -1.26
CA THR A 2 -51.94 24.79 -0.36
C THR A 2 -50.57 24.76 -1.03
N THR A 3 -49.59 25.24 -0.29
CA THR A 3 -48.16 25.26 -0.59
C THR A 3 -47.59 23.85 -0.67
N LEU A 4 -47.08 23.44 -1.83
CA LEU A 4 -46.23 22.27 -1.98
C LEU A 4 -44.83 22.63 -1.47
N SER A 5 -44.59 22.43 -0.18
CA SER A 5 -43.24 22.31 0.35
C SER A 5 -42.64 21.01 -0.17
N TYR A 6 -41.75 21.11 -1.15
CA TYR A 6 -40.88 20.00 -1.52
C TYR A 6 -39.93 19.77 -0.35
N ASP A 7 -40.08 18.63 0.32
CA ASP A 7 -39.19 18.18 1.38
C ASP A 7 -37.83 17.87 0.75
N SER A 8 -36.84 18.74 0.98
CA SER A 8 -35.50 18.66 0.40
C SER A 8 -34.55 17.75 1.19
N SER A 9 -35.08 16.78 1.93
CA SER A 9 -34.31 15.98 2.90
C SER A 9 -33.98 14.54 2.44
N SER A 10 -34.20 14.17 1.17
CA SER A 10 -33.97 12.79 0.71
C SER A 10 -32.92 12.61 -0.40
N PHE A 11 -31.87 13.44 -0.41
CA PHE A 11 -30.63 13.13 -1.15
C PHE A 11 -29.50 12.71 -0.20
N TYR A 12 -29.77 11.76 0.68
CA TYR A 12 -28.68 10.94 1.18
C TYR A 12 -28.26 10.03 0.04
N VAL A 13 -27.17 10.42 -0.64
CA VAL A 13 -26.40 9.58 -1.53
C VAL A 13 -26.08 8.29 -0.77
N GLN A 14 -26.86 7.24 -1.04
CA GLN A 14 -26.77 5.95 -0.35
C GLN A 14 -25.39 5.31 -0.51
N ALA A 15 -24.63 5.73 -1.52
CA ALA A 15 -23.24 5.33 -1.78
C ALA A 15 -22.21 5.89 -0.77
N LEU A 16 -22.58 6.85 0.09
CA LEU A 16 -21.73 7.33 1.19
C LEU A 16 -22.00 6.61 2.52
N ALA A 17 -23.03 5.77 2.61
CA ALA A 17 -23.44 5.10 3.84
C ALA A 17 -22.76 3.75 4.09
N SER A 18 -21.94 3.25 3.16
CA SER A 18 -20.96 2.23 3.52
C SER A 18 -19.78 2.96 4.15
N SER A 19 -19.66 2.90 5.49
CA SER A 19 -18.41 3.28 6.13
C SER A 19 -17.28 2.52 5.43
N ILE A 20 -16.13 3.18 5.24
CA ILE A 20 -14.94 2.54 4.68
C ILE A 20 -14.71 1.18 5.35
N SER A 21 -14.80 1.14 6.68
CA SER A 21 -14.75 -0.02 7.55
C SER A 21 -15.66 -1.17 7.08
N LYS A 22 -16.90 -0.87 6.68
CA LYS A 22 -17.84 -1.87 6.20
C LYS A 22 -17.49 -2.40 4.81
N ARG A 23 -17.01 -1.54 3.90
CA ARG A 23 -16.48 -2.00 2.60
C ARG A 23 -15.26 -2.90 2.79
N LEU A 24 -14.36 -2.53 3.71
CA LEU A 24 -13.17 -3.32 4.02
C LEU A 24 -13.52 -4.69 4.62
N LEU A 25 -14.57 -4.78 5.44
CA LEU A 25 -15.00 -6.04 6.08
C LEU A 25 -15.80 -6.96 5.13
N ASP A 26 -16.63 -6.41 4.24
CA ASP A 26 -17.53 -7.21 3.40
C ASP A 26 -16.86 -7.73 2.11
N GLU A 27 -15.79 -7.07 1.63
CA GLU A 27 -15.03 -7.52 0.46
C GLU A 27 -13.96 -8.55 0.82
N ARG A 28 -14.17 -9.81 0.42
CA ARG A 28 -13.23 -10.93 0.68
C ARG A 28 -11.85 -10.75 0.01
N ASP A 29 -11.76 -9.88 -0.98
CA ASP A 29 -10.55 -9.63 -1.78
C ASP A 29 -9.90 -8.27 -1.46
N ASN A 30 -10.19 -7.67 -0.30
CA ASN A 30 -9.63 -6.37 0.08
C ASN A 30 -8.14 -6.47 0.47
N SER A 31 -7.30 -5.59 -0.08
CA SER A 31 -5.86 -5.57 0.22
C SER A 31 -5.51 -4.96 1.58
N LEU A 32 -6.42 -4.24 2.23
CA LEU A 32 -6.15 -3.46 3.45
C LEU A 32 -6.35 -4.27 4.75
N LEU A 33 -7.25 -5.26 4.75
CA LEU A 33 -7.52 -6.14 5.89
C LEU A 33 -7.41 -7.61 5.47
N LEU A 34 -6.25 -8.22 5.75
CA LEU A 34 -6.04 -9.64 5.49
C LEU A 34 -6.43 -10.43 6.74
N ASN A 35 -7.52 -11.18 6.67
CA ASN A 35 -7.82 -12.20 7.67
C ASN A 35 -7.11 -13.50 7.27
N ILE A 36 -5.93 -13.75 7.84
CA ILE A 36 -5.20 -14.98 7.55
C ILE A 36 -5.90 -16.11 8.28
N ALA A 37 -6.86 -16.77 7.62
CA ALA A 37 -7.31 -18.07 8.10
C ALA A 37 -6.06 -18.93 8.34
N PRO A 38 -5.89 -19.55 9.51
CA PRO A 38 -4.68 -20.31 9.81
C PRO A 38 -4.59 -21.42 8.76
N THR A 39 -3.71 -21.24 7.77
CA THR A 39 -3.36 -22.28 6.82
C THR A 39 -2.52 -23.27 7.61
N GLY A 40 -3.21 -24.14 8.34
CA GLY A 40 -2.59 -25.21 9.09
C GLY A 40 -1.74 -26.01 8.11
N ARG A 41 -0.43 -26.06 8.38
CA ARG A 41 0.42 -27.16 7.93
C ARG A 41 -0.08 -28.44 8.62
N GLN A 42 -1.24 -28.95 8.22
CA GLN A 42 -1.64 -30.32 8.48
C GLN A 42 -1.15 -31.13 7.31
N ALA A 43 0.11 -31.56 7.40
CA ALA A 43 0.55 -32.75 6.69
C ALA A 43 -0.37 -33.90 7.12
N LYS A 44 -1.33 -34.27 6.28
CA LYS A 44 -2.04 -35.54 6.41
C LYS A 44 -1.83 -36.34 5.14
N ARG A 45 -0.89 -37.28 5.25
CA ARG A 45 -0.93 -38.55 4.51
C ARG A 45 -2.32 -39.15 4.73
N ILE A 46 -3.13 -39.20 3.69
CA ILE A 46 -4.20 -40.19 3.60
C ILE A 46 -4.04 -40.81 2.22
N ALA A 47 -3.41 -41.99 2.21
CA ALA A 47 -3.43 -42.88 1.08
C ALA A 47 -4.88 -43.31 0.85
N GLN A 48 -5.44 -42.99 -0.31
CA GLN A 48 -6.62 -43.71 -0.80
C GLN A 48 -6.14 -44.93 -1.57
N GLN A 49 -6.37 -46.07 -0.94
CA GLN A 49 -6.32 -47.40 -1.49
C GLN A 49 -7.21 -47.46 -2.75
N ILE A 50 -6.60 -47.84 -3.87
CA ILE A 50 -7.31 -48.21 -5.09
C ILE A 50 -8.01 -49.54 -4.80
N ASN A 51 -9.34 -49.59 -4.91
CA ASN A 51 -10.11 -50.83 -4.84
C ASN A 51 -10.69 -51.12 -6.23
N TYR A 52 -10.26 -52.22 -6.83
CA TYR A 52 -10.86 -52.81 -8.03
C TYR A 52 -11.88 -53.85 -7.58
N SER A 53 -13.15 -53.72 -8.00
CA SER A 53 -14.02 -54.88 -8.26
C SER A 53 -15.14 -54.46 -9.19
N GLU A 54 -15.28 -55.28 -10.23
CA GLU A 54 -16.26 -55.26 -11.30
C GLU A 54 -17.67 -55.56 -10.77
N ASP A 55 -18.71 -55.12 -11.49
CA ASP A 55 -19.69 -56.04 -12.04
C ASP A 55 -20.58 -55.35 -13.08
N TYR A 56 -20.57 -55.92 -14.28
CA TYR A 56 -21.49 -55.66 -15.37
C TYR A 56 -22.87 -56.21 -15.03
N THR A 57 -23.94 -55.49 -15.35
CA THR A 57 -25.19 -56.07 -15.84
C THR A 57 -25.85 -55.08 -16.80
N ASP A 58 -25.98 -55.55 -18.04
CA ASP A 58 -26.67 -54.92 -19.16
C ASP A 58 -28.20 -55.01 -19.02
N ASP A 59 -28.84 -54.21 -19.87
CA ASP A 59 -30.18 -54.36 -20.47
C ASP A 59 -31.37 -53.51 -20.00
N PHE A 60 -31.88 -52.82 -21.04
CA PHE A 60 -33.10 -52.05 -21.24
C PHE A 60 -34.39 -52.73 -20.77
N ASP A 61 -35.37 -51.98 -20.26
CA ASP A 61 -36.60 -51.63 -21.01
C ASP A 61 -37.63 -50.78 -20.24
N PHE A 62 -38.55 -50.23 -21.03
CA PHE A 62 -39.44 -49.07 -20.92
C PHE A 62 -40.86 -49.40 -20.37
N GLU A 63 -41.46 -48.51 -19.56
CA GLU A 63 -42.88 -48.01 -19.63
C GLU A 63 -43.54 -47.55 -18.29
N ASP A 64 -44.02 -46.30 -18.36
CA ASP A 64 -45.29 -45.68 -17.94
C ASP A 64 -46.02 -45.91 -16.57
N SER A 65 -46.15 -44.74 -15.91
CA SER A 65 -47.35 -44.17 -15.25
C SER A 65 -47.73 -44.49 -13.78
N PRO A 66 -48.39 -43.53 -13.09
CA PRO A 66 -48.05 -43.18 -11.70
C PRO A 66 -49.11 -43.64 -10.68
N THR A 67 -48.69 -43.94 -9.45
CA THR A 67 -49.63 -43.96 -8.30
C THR A 67 -48.95 -43.59 -6.99
N SER A 68 -49.75 -42.92 -6.19
CA SER A 68 -49.47 -42.12 -5.00
C SER A 68 -48.99 -42.87 -3.76
N THR A 69 -48.47 -42.05 -2.83
CA THR A 69 -48.39 -42.16 -1.35
C THR A 69 -47.10 -42.67 -0.68
N PHE A 70 -46.38 -41.67 -0.15
CA PHE A 70 -45.68 -41.57 1.14
C PHE A 70 -44.71 -42.68 1.58
N GLY A 71 -43.41 -42.36 1.45
CA GLY A 71 -42.32 -43.00 2.18
C GLY A 71 -41.06 -42.11 2.16
N THR A 72 -40.77 -41.52 3.31
CA THR A 72 -39.66 -40.62 3.63
C THR A 72 -38.28 -41.21 3.27
N LYS A 73 -37.50 -40.53 2.43
CA LYS A 73 -36.02 -40.57 2.44
C LYS A 73 -35.44 -39.32 1.78
N GLY A 74 -34.60 -38.63 2.53
CA GLY A 74 -34.09 -37.30 2.26
C GLY A 74 -33.19 -37.24 1.04
N ASN A 75 -33.53 -36.33 0.13
CA ASN A 75 -32.66 -35.90 -0.94
C ASN A 75 -31.86 -34.69 -0.44
N ALA A 76 -30.58 -34.89 -0.15
CA ALA A 76 -29.63 -33.81 0.10
C ALA A 76 -29.33 -33.12 -1.22
N GLY A 77 -30.26 -32.27 -1.67
CA GLY A 77 -29.98 -31.29 -2.70
C GLY A 77 -29.00 -30.26 -2.13
N THR A 78 -27.81 -30.19 -2.70
CA THR A 78 -26.86 -29.09 -2.54
C THR A 78 -27.50 -27.82 -3.10
N GLN A 79 -28.40 -27.22 -2.31
CA GLN A 79 -28.71 -25.81 -2.42
C GLN A 79 -27.43 -25.06 -2.07
N SER A 80 -26.79 -24.50 -3.10
CA SER A 80 -25.93 -23.34 -2.93
C SER A 80 -26.77 -22.27 -2.26
N THR A 81 -26.70 -22.25 -0.93
CA THR A 81 -27.17 -21.13 -0.13
C THR A 81 -26.31 -19.96 -0.55
N THR A 82 -26.83 -19.18 -1.49
CA THR A 82 -26.43 -17.80 -1.69
C THR A 82 -26.73 -17.13 -0.36
N SER A 83 -25.72 -17.06 0.51
CA SER A 83 -25.82 -16.34 1.75
C SER A 83 -26.06 -14.89 1.37
N ALA A 84 -27.33 -14.48 1.38
CA ALA A 84 -27.72 -13.09 1.26
C ALA A 84 -26.86 -12.32 2.27
N GLN A 85 -25.98 -11.45 1.77
CA GLN A 85 -25.13 -10.62 2.61
C GLN A 85 -26.06 -9.90 3.58
N LYS A 86 -25.97 -10.25 4.87
CA LYS A 86 -26.76 -9.60 5.91
C LYS A 86 -26.21 -8.19 6.08
N TYR A 87 -26.82 -7.22 5.41
CA TYR A 87 -26.47 -5.83 5.60
C TYR A 87 -26.90 -5.39 7.02
N SER A 88 -25.93 -5.19 7.90
CA SER A 88 -26.14 -4.53 9.19
C SER A 88 -26.07 -3.00 9.04
N ALA A 89 -26.69 -2.25 9.95
CA ALA A 89 -26.44 -0.81 10.01
C ALA A 89 -24.96 -0.55 10.35
N ALA A 90 -24.36 0.47 9.76
CA ALA A 90 -23.01 0.91 10.15
C ALA A 90 -23.03 1.28 11.65
N ARG A 91 -22.00 0.86 12.39
CA ARG A 91 -21.83 1.28 13.78
C ARG A 91 -21.60 2.80 13.80
N LYS A 92 -22.15 3.48 14.80
CA LYS A 92 -21.88 4.91 14.99
C LYS A 92 -20.44 5.06 15.47
N THR A 93 -19.61 5.70 14.66
CA THR A 93 -18.26 6.13 15.05
C THR A 93 -18.38 7.08 16.25
N PRO A 94 -17.60 6.88 17.33
CA PRO A 94 -17.68 7.74 18.50
C PRO A 94 -17.24 9.17 18.16
N VAL A 95 -17.91 10.15 18.77
CA VAL A 95 -17.61 11.57 18.57
C VAL A 95 -16.44 11.96 19.47
N ILE A 96 -15.44 12.62 18.89
CA ILE A 96 -14.29 13.15 19.64
C ILE A 96 -14.73 14.44 20.34
N LYS A 97 -14.57 14.48 21.66
CA LYS A 97 -15.07 15.58 22.52
C LYS A 97 -14.42 16.93 22.21
N SER A 98 -13.19 16.93 21.67
CA SER A 98 -12.48 18.16 21.28
C SER A 98 -13.21 18.94 20.20
N PHE A 99 -14.06 18.30 19.38
CA PHE A 99 -14.89 18.96 18.38
C PHE A 99 -16.08 19.74 18.97
N GLU A 100 -16.34 19.64 20.28
CA GLU A 100 -17.36 20.46 20.94
C GLU A 100 -16.84 21.87 21.30
N ASP A 101 -15.52 22.09 21.21
CA ASP A 101 -14.86 23.34 21.58
C ASP A 101 -14.63 24.22 20.33
N GLU A 102 -15.56 25.16 20.10
CA GLU A 102 -15.51 26.09 18.96
C GLU A 102 -14.22 26.92 18.91
N GLN A 103 -13.62 27.23 20.06
CA GLN A 103 -12.37 28.00 20.10
C GLN A 103 -11.23 27.18 19.49
N LYS A 104 -11.09 25.91 19.89
CA LYS A 104 -10.04 25.03 19.35
C LYS A 104 -10.22 24.75 17.85
N ILE A 105 -11.46 24.63 17.39
CA ILE A 105 -11.77 24.48 15.97
C ILE A 105 -11.32 25.72 15.19
N THR A 106 -11.67 26.91 15.69
CA THR A 106 -11.30 28.18 15.06
C THR A 106 -9.78 28.36 15.03
N ASP A 107 -9.11 28.05 16.15
CA ASP A 107 -7.66 28.12 16.27
C ASP A 107 -6.95 27.17 15.29
N LEU A 108 -7.43 25.93 15.15
CA LEU A 108 -6.88 24.98 14.17
C LEU A 108 -7.11 25.46 12.73
N GLY A 109 -8.31 25.94 12.41
CA GLY A 109 -8.65 26.44 11.06
C GLY A 109 -7.88 27.69 10.64
N SER A 110 -7.22 28.39 11.57
CA SER A 110 -6.34 29.53 11.26
C SER A 110 -4.93 29.12 10.82
N LYS A 111 -4.53 27.86 11.05
CA LYS A 111 -3.20 27.34 10.72
C LYS A 111 -3.17 26.81 9.28
N SER A 112 -1.97 26.77 8.69
CA SER A 112 -1.76 26.11 7.41
C SER A 112 -1.74 24.60 7.56
N ASP A 113 -2.36 23.89 6.62
CA ASP A 113 -2.32 22.44 6.57
C ASP A 113 -0.97 21.94 6.07
N VAL A 114 -0.37 21.01 6.81
CA VAL A 114 0.87 20.34 6.43
C VAL A 114 0.63 18.84 6.51
N LEU A 115 0.27 18.25 5.37
CA LEU A 115 -0.10 16.85 5.27
C LEU A 115 1.15 15.96 5.16
N VAL A 116 1.14 14.85 5.91
CA VAL A 116 2.18 13.82 5.86
C VAL A 116 1.57 12.43 5.62
N PRO A 117 2.24 11.57 4.83
CA PRO A 117 1.72 10.26 4.44
C PRO A 117 2.03 9.22 5.52
N ILE A 118 1.00 8.76 6.24
CA ILE A 118 1.12 7.74 7.28
C ILE A 118 0.76 6.37 6.71
N LYS A 119 1.65 5.40 6.91
CA LYS A 119 1.46 4.01 6.49
C LYS A 119 1.50 3.06 7.66
N LEU A 120 0.46 2.24 7.80
CA LEU A 120 0.35 1.20 8.81
C LEU A 120 0.57 -0.17 8.17
N SER A 121 1.40 -0.99 8.80
CA SER A 121 1.62 -2.38 8.42
C SER A 121 1.89 -3.19 9.68
N LEU A 122 0.81 -3.61 10.34
CA LEU A 122 0.86 -4.29 11.62
C LEU A 122 0.29 -5.71 11.52
N GLU A 123 0.99 -6.66 12.14
CA GLU A 123 0.55 -8.04 12.29
C GLU A 123 0.47 -8.33 13.78
N ASN A 124 -0.70 -8.76 14.25
CA ASN A 124 -0.87 -9.09 15.67
C ASN A 124 -0.41 -10.52 15.92
N SER A 125 0.67 -10.70 16.68
CA SER A 125 1.22 -12.02 17.01
C SER A 125 0.21 -13.00 17.63
N ASN A 126 -0.83 -12.49 18.28
CA ASN A 126 -1.82 -13.29 19.01
C ASN A 126 -3.13 -13.50 18.23
N SER A 127 -3.30 -12.90 17.05
CA SER A 127 -4.52 -13.04 16.23
C SER A 127 -4.18 -13.19 14.75
N THR A 128 -5.16 -13.59 13.94
CA THR A 128 -4.98 -13.74 12.48
C THR A 128 -5.13 -12.43 11.71
N HIS A 129 -5.27 -11.30 12.42
CA HIS A 129 -5.51 -10.01 11.82
C HIS A 129 -4.20 -9.35 11.37
N LYS A 130 -4.19 -8.91 10.11
CA LYS A 130 -3.22 -7.98 9.57
C LYS A 130 -3.92 -6.69 9.17
N LEU A 131 -3.34 -5.57 9.60
CA LEU A 131 -3.76 -4.24 9.22
C LEU A 131 -2.70 -3.67 8.28
N ALA A 132 -3.07 -3.44 7.03
CA ALA A 132 -2.28 -2.71 6.05
C ALA A 132 -3.11 -1.51 5.60
N ASP A 133 -2.76 -0.32 6.05
CA ASP A 133 -3.55 0.88 5.77
C ASP A 133 -2.64 2.07 5.47
N PHE A 134 -3.20 3.10 4.84
CA PHE A 134 -2.50 4.35 4.57
C PHE A 134 -3.48 5.52 4.60
N PHE A 135 -3.01 6.66 5.10
CA PHE A 135 -3.81 7.89 5.18
C PHE A 135 -2.91 9.11 5.29
N MET A 136 -3.49 10.30 5.11
CA MET A 136 -2.79 11.56 5.34
C MET A 136 -3.06 12.05 6.76
N TRP A 137 -2.03 12.59 7.42
CA TRP A 137 -2.14 13.23 8.72
C TRP A 137 -1.70 14.69 8.63
N ASN A 138 -2.45 15.60 9.25
CA ASN A 138 -2.05 17.00 9.32
C ASN A 138 -1.09 17.21 10.51
N LEU A 139 0.13 17.68 10.28
CA LEU A 139 1.10 17.93 11.36
C LEU A 139 0.63 19.03 12.34
N THR A 140 -0.27 19.92 11.90
CA THR A 140 -0.83 20.97 12.76
C THR A 140 -2.07 20.52 13.52
N GLU A 141 -2.52 19.27 13.33
CA GLU A 141 -3.66 18.65 14.01
C GLU A 141 -3.51 18.71 15.54
N SER A 142 -4.56 19.19 16.22
CA SER A 142 -4.57 19.36 17.68
C SER A 142 -5.88 18.94 18.35
N LEU A 143 -6.90 18.60 17.57
CA LEU A 143 -8.19 18.14 18.05
C LEU A 143 -8.19 16.61 18.21
N VAL A 144 -7.54 15.87 17.32
CA VAL A 144 -7.51 14.40 17.34
C VAL A 144 -6.11 13.90 17.67
N THR A 145 -5.99 13.14 18.76
CA THR A 145 -4.73 12.48 19.09
C THR A 145 -4.56 11.17 18.31
N PRO A 146 -3.31 10.74 18.01
CA PRO A 146 -3.06 9.43 17.40
C PRO A 146 -3.67 8.26 18.19
N SER A 147 -3.74 8.36 19.52
CA SER A 147 -4.38 7.36 20.38
C SER A 147 -5.88 7.29 20.18
N GLU A 148 -6.57 8.43 20.14
CA GLU A 148 -8.03 8.46 19.87
C GLU A 148 -8.34 7.95 18.46
N PHE A 149 -7.54 8.33 17.47
CA PHE A 149 -7.66 7.80 16.12
C PHE A 149 -7.49 6.26 16.08
N ALA A 150 -6.48 5.74 16.77
CA ALA A 150 -6.23 4.31 16.84
C ALA A 150 -7.37 3.52 17.52
N GLU A 151 -7.96 4.08 18.58
CA GLU A 151 -9.13 3.50 19.24
C GLU A 151 -10.36 3.45 18.32
N ILE A 152 -10.61 4.55 17.59
CA ILE A 152 -11.68 4.61 16.59
C ILE A 152 -11.46 3.56 15.51
N LEU A 153 -10.26 3.50 14.94
CA LEU A 153 -9.91 2.54 13.89
C LEU A 153 -10.09 1.09 14.35
N CYS A 154 -9.66 0.77 15.57
CA CYS A 154 -9.85 -0.57 16.14
C CYS A 154 -11.32 -0.89 16.39
N GLY A 155 -12.12 0.08 16.87
CA GLY A 155 -13.55 -0.09 17.07
C GLY A 155 -14.32 -0.32 15.77
N ASP A 156 -13.94 0.41 14.72
CA ASP A 156 -14.57 0.37 13.41
C ASP A 156 -14.25 -0.93 12.64
N LEU A 157 -13.02 -1.44 12.78
CA LEU A 157 -12.55 -2.66 12.13
C LEU A 157 -12.70 -3.91 13.01
N GLU A 158 -13.27 -3.76 14.21
CA GLU A 158 -13.40 -4.84 15.21
C GLU A 158 -12.06 -5.51 15.57
N LEU A 159 -10.98 -4.72 15.59
CA LEU A 159 -9.63 -5.19 15.90
C LEU A 159 -9.40 -5.30 17.43
N PRO A 160 -8.48 -6.17 17.88
CA PRO A 160 -8.12 -6.26 19.29
C PRO A 160 -7.58 -4.93 19.83
N SER A 161 -8.01 -4.55 21.04
CA SER A 161 -7.57 -3.29 21.70
C SER A 161 -6.06 -3.20 21.91
N THR A 162 -5.35 -4.34 21.96
CA THR A 162 -3.88 -4.40 22.02
C THR A 162 -3.21 -3.78 20.79
N MET A 163 -3.90 -3.69 19.65
CA MET A 163 -3.37 -3.05 18.44
C MET A 163 -3.44 -1.53 18.52
N SER A 164 -4.34 -0.95 19.31
CA SER A 164 -4.52 0.51 19.40
C SER A 164 -3.21 1.22 19.81
N SER A 165 -2.55 0.74 20.87
CA SER A 165 -1.27 1.32 21.31
C SER A 165 -0.17 1.21 20.24
N GLN A 166 -0.09 0.08 19.53
CA GLN A 166 0.89 -0.13 18.46
C GLN A 166 0.63 0.79 17.25
N ILE A 167 -0.64 0.99 16.90
CA ILE A 167 -1.05 1.93 15.85
C ILE A 167 -0.65 3.35 16.25
N ALA A 168 -1.00 3.79 17.45
CA ALA A 168 -0.69 5.13 17.93
C ALA A 168 0.83 5.40 17.95
N GLU A 169 1.63 4.48 18.48
CA GLU A 169 3.09 4.57 18.47
C GLU A 169 3.67 4.67 17.04
N SER A 170 3.15 3.86 16.11
CA SER A 170 3.58 3.88 14.71
C SER A 170 3.24 5.20 14.00
N ILE A 171 2.08 5.80 14.32
CA ILE A 171 1.68 7.11 13.81
C ILE A 171 2.60 8.19 14.37
N ILE A 172 2.83 8.21 15.68
CA ILE A 172 3.68 9.21 16.36
C ILE A 172 5.10 9.19 15.79
N GLN A 173 5.69 8.01 15.62
CA GLN A 173 7.03 7.87 15.06
C GLN A 173 7.13 8.45 13.65
N GLN A 174 6.13 8.19 12.80
CA GLN A 174 6.09 8.73 11.43
C GLN A 174 5.88 10.24 11.43
N ILE A 175 5.03 10.77 12.31
CA ILE A 175 4.83 12.22 12.48
C ILE A 175 6.16 12.91 12.82
N GLU A 176 6.94 12.36 13.76
CA GLU A 176 8.25 12.91 14.12
C GLU A 176 9.24 12.89 12.94
N GLU A 177 9.32 11.77 12.21
CA GLU A 177 10.20 11.66 11.04
C GLU A 177 9.79 12.65 9.92
N TYR A 178 8.51 12.73 9.60
CA TYR A 178 8.04 13.61 8.53
C TYR A 178 8.03 15.09 8.92
N SER A 179 7.83 15.42 10.21
CA SER A 179 7.97 16.79 10.70
C SER A 179 9.38 17.33 10.48
N TYR A 180 10.40 16.50 10.67
CA TYR A 180 11.76 16.87 10.30
C TYR A 180 11.87 17.11 8.78
N ALA A 181 11.40 16.15 7.97
CA ALA A 181 11.50 16.22 6.50
C ALA A 181 10.69 17.37 5.87
N SER A 182 9.55 17.76 6.44
CA SER A 182 8.69 18.82 5.90
C SER A 182 9.29 20.22 6.12
N ASN A 183 10.07 20.40 7.19
CA ASN A 183 10.72 21.67 7.53
C ASN A 183 12.04 21.91 6.77
N LEU A 184 12.46 20.93 5.97
CA LEU A 184 13.65 21.00 5.15
C LEU A 184 13.49 22.03 4.01
N GLN A 185 14.44 22.96 3.91
CA GLN A 185 14.47 23.97 2.85
C GLN A 185 15.39 23.52 1.71
N LEU A 186 14.81 23.39 0.51
CA LEU A 186 15.56 23.10 -0.70
C LEU A 186 16.36 24.35 -1.17
N PRO A 187 17.42 24.18 -1.97
CA PRO A 187 18.16 25.29 -2.53
C PRO A 187 17.26 26.16 -3.42
N ASN A 188 17.11 27.44 -3.07
CA ASN A 188 16.17 28.38 -3.72
C ASN A 188 16.50 28.77 -5.17
N ASN A 189 17.61 28.28 -5.73
CA ASN A 189 18.22 28.92 -6.89
C ASN A 189 17.90 28.30 -8.25
N ASN A 190 17.01 27.29 -8.34
CA ASN A 190 16.48 26.75 -9.61
C ASN A 190 15.27 25.82 -9.35
N PRO A 191 14.43 25.55 -10.38
CA PRO A 191 13.43 24.48 -10.30
C PRO A 191 14.12 23.16 -9.96
N CYS A 192 13.58 22.45 -8.97
CA CYS A 192 14.16 21.22 -8.46
C CYS A 192 13.37 20.05 -9.04
N ASN A 193 13.58 19.81 -10.33
CA ASN A 193 12.85 18.79 -11.07
C ASN A 193 13.40 17.41 -10.72
N VAL A 194 12.49 16.54 -10.28
CA VAL A 194 12.76 15.12 -10.04
C VAL A 194 11.86 14.27 -10.92
N ILE A 195 12.37 13.11 -11.32
CA ILE A 195 11.57 12.10 -12.01
C ILE A 195 10.89 11.24 -10.96
N ILE A 196 9.57 11.14 -11.05
CA ILE A 196 8.78 10.30 -10.16
C ILE A 196 8.31 9.09 -10.94
N ASP A 197 8.72 7.91 -10.48
CA ASP A 197 8.17 6.62 -10.87
C ASP A 197 7.11 6.22 -9.83
N LEU A 198 5.84 6.50 -10.14
CA LEU A 198 4.73 6.24 -9.24
C LEU A 198 4.14 4.85 -9.51
N SER A 199 3.93 4.06 -8.45
CA SER A 199 3.34 2.72 -8.54
C SER A 199 2.41 2.50 -7.35
N VAL A 200 1.11 2.38 -7.62
CA VAL A 200 0.06 2.23 -6.60
C VAL A 200 -0.73 0.97 -6.88
N ASN A 201 -0.73 0.05 -5.92
CA ASN A 201 -1.55 -1.16 -5.98
C ASN A 201 -2.79 -1.01 -5.09
N LEU A 202 -3.97 -1.22 -5.65
CA LEU A 202 -5.23 -1.19 -4.90
C LEU A 202 -6.11 -2.33 -5.39
N ASN A 203 -6.45 -3.25 -4.49
CA ASN A 203 -7.18 -4.48 -4.81
C ASN A 203 -6.49 -5.26 -5.95
N LYS A 204 -7.16 -5.37 -7.11
CA LYS A 204 -6.66 -6.06 -8.30
C LYS A 204 -6.06 -5.10 -9.33
N GLN A 205 -6.09 -3.80 -9.09
CA GLN A 205 -5.61 -2.81 -10.05
C GLN A 205 -4.24 -2.28 -9.63
N LEU A 206 -3.32 -2.23 -10.59
CA LEU A 206 -2.01 -1.63 -10.46
C LEU A 206 -1.97 -0.39 -11.35
N PHE A 207 -1.91 0.77 -10.73
CA PHE A 207 -1.67 2.04 -11.39
C PHE A 207 -0.17 2.33 -11.40
N GLN A 208 0.38 2.66 -12.57
CA GLN A 208 1.77 3.05 -12.74
C GLN A 208 1.84 4.30 -13.62
N ASP A 209 2.71 5.23 -13.26
CA ASP A 209 2.93 6.43 -14.05
C ASP A 209 4.36 6.94 -13.84
N ARG A 210 4.88 7.64 -14.85
CA ARG A 210 6.18 8.30 -14.80
C ARG A 210 6.02 9.73 -15.28
N PHE A 211 6.39 10.68 -14.42
CA PHE A 211 6.30 12.11 -14.70
C PHE A 211 7.42 12.91 -14.03
N GLU A 212 7.56 14.16 -14.44
CA GLU A 212 8.48 15.12 -13.81
C GLU A 212 7.72 15.96 -12.80
N TRP A 213 8.34 16.18 -11.64
CA TRP A 213 7.76 16.98 -10.56
C TRP A 213 8.79 17.99 -10.06
N ASP A 214 8.41 19.27 -10.02
CA ASP A 214 9.23 20.30 -9.39
C ASP A 214 8.95 20.32 -7.88
N LEU A 215 9.95 20.04 -7.05
CA LEU A 215 9.81 20.02 -5.59
C LEU A 215 9.60 21.41 -4.97
N ASN A 216 9.88 22.48 -5.72
CA ASN A 216 9.71 23.87 -5.29
C ASN A 216 8.36 24.48 -5.71
N GLN A 217 7.59 23.81 -6.59
CA GLN A 217 6.30 24.31 -7.02
C GLN A 217 5.27 24.32 -5.89
N LYS A 218 4.34 25.29 -5.94
CA LYS A 218 3.20 25.39 -5.01
C LYS A 218 1.86 25.51 -5.73
N GLU A 219 1.85 25.40 -7.05
CA GLU A 219 0.68 25.63 -7.88
C GLU A 219 -0.27 24.43 -7.87
N ILE A 220 0.28 23.22 -7.84
CA ILE A 220 -0.48 21.97 -7.91
C ILE A 220 -0.12 21.11 -6.69
N THR A 221 -1.13 20.79 -5.90
CA THR A 221 -0.99 19.87 -4.77
C THR A 221 -1.04 18.40 -5.25
N PRO A 222 -0.41 17.45 -4.54
CA PRO A 222 -0.55 16.02 -4.83
C PRO A 222 -2.00 15.53 -4.87
N GLU A 223 -2.87 16.13 -4.05
CA GLU A 223 -4.31 15.82 -3.99
C GLU A 223 -5.05 16.26 -5.26
N GLU A 224 -4.74 17.44 -5.79
CA GLU A 224 -5.30 17.94 -7.05
C GLU A 224 -4.82 17.11 -8.23
N PHE A 225 -3.52 16.80 -8.28
CA PHE A 225 -2.94 15.91 -9.29
C PHE A 225 -3.63 14.54 -9.27
N ALA A 226 -3.78 13.93 -8.10
CA ALA A 226 -4.49 12.66 -7.94
C ALA A 226 -5.96 12.76 -8.39
N SER A 227 -6.62 13.88 -8.11
CA SER A 227 -8.01 14.10 -8.50
C SER A 227 -8.19 14.17 -10.02
N ILE A 228 -7.24 14.79 -10.72
CA ILE A 228 -7.23 14.88 -12.19
C ILE A 228 -7.05 13.48 -12.77
N ILE A 229 -6.02 12.75 -12.36
CA ILE A 229 -5.74 11.39 -12.86
C ILE A 229 -6.93 10.45 -12.68
N VAL A 230 -7.53 10.44 -11.47
CA VAL A 230 -8.68 9.56 -11.20
C VAL A 230 -9.88 9.91 -12.07
N SER A 231 -10.08 11.21 -12.35
CA SER A 231 -11.17 11.68 -13.20
C SER A 231 -10.94 11.32 -14.67
N ASP A 232 -9.71 11.51 -15.17
CA ASP A 232 -9.34 11.26 -16.57
C ASP A 232 -9.36 9.77 -16.92
N LEU A 233 -8.91 8.91 -15.99
CA LEU A 233 -8.84 7.47 -16.18
C LEU A 233 -10.12 6.74 -15.74
N GLY A 234 -11.07 7.43 -15.10
CA GLY A 234 -12.30 6.83 -14.57
C GLY A 234 -12.06 5.78 -13.47
N LEU A 235 -11.05 6.02 -12.63
CA LEU A 235 -10.68 5.09 -11.55
C LEU A 235 -11.63 5.20 -10.35
N SER A 236 -11.63 4.17 -9.49
CA SER A 236 -12.30 4.24 -8.19
C SER A 236 -11.77 5.42 -7.37
N LEU A 237 -12.64 6.07 -6.59
CA LEU A 237 -12.27 7.18 -5.72
C LEU A 237 -11.25 6.80 -4.65
N GLU A 238 -11.07 5.51 -4.37
CA GLU A 238 -10.03 4.99 -3.47
C GLU A 238 -8.61 5.21 -4.01
N PHE A 239 -8.45 5.37 -5.34
CA PHE A 239 -7.16 5.73 -5.93
C PHE A 239 -6.73 7.16 -5.62
N LYS A 240 -7.67 8.09 -5.36
CA LYS A 240 -7.33 9.49 -5.07
C LYS A 240 -6.44 9.62 -3.83
N PRO A 241 -6.83 9.10 -2.64
CA PRO A 241 -5.96 9.14 -1.48
C PRO A 241 -4.70 8.27 -1.67
N ALA A 242 -4.79 7.16 -2.42
CA ALA A 242 -3.64 6.27 -2.65
C ALA A 242 -2.52 6.93 -3.46
N ILE A 243 -2.88 7.62 -4.54
CA ILE A 243 -1.96 8.38 -5.39
C ILE A 243 -1.38 9.56 -4.61
N SER A 244 -2.22 10.33 -3.91
CA SER A 244 -1.74 11.46 -3.09
C SER A 244 -0.74 11.01 -2.04
N HIS A 245 -1.07 9.97 -1.26
CA HIS A 245 -0.19 9.42 -0.24
C HIS A 245 1.16 8.99 -0.83
N ALA A 246 1.15 8.19 -1.89
CA ALA A 246 2.38 7.69 -2.52
C ALA A 246 3.24 8.84 -3.08
N LEU A 247 2.61 9.87 -3.64
CA LEU A 247 3.30 11.03 -4.17
C LEU A 247 3.95 11.86 -3.04
N HIS A 248 3.23 12.12 -1.94
CA HIS A 248 3.80 12.78 -0.76
C HIS A 248 5.00 12.01 -0.19
N GLU A 249 4.91 10.67 -0.13
CA GLU A 249 6.00 9.82 0.37
C GLU A 249 7.27 9.98 -0.47
N ILE A 250 7.13 9.99 -1.81
CA ILE A 250 8.24 10.17 -2.75
C ILE A 250 8.82 11.58 -2.65
N ILE A 251 7.96 12.61 -2.57
CA ILE A 251 8.39 14.02 -2.46
C ILE A 251 9.20 14.26 -1.19
N LEU A 252 8.71 13.79 -0.04
CA LEU A 252 9.41 13.97 1.24
C LEU A 252 10.73 13.20 1.29
N ARG A 253 10.76 11.98 0.73
CA ARG A 253 11.99 11.20 0.59
C ARG A 253 13.02 11.92 -0.29
N ALA A 254 12.61 12.40 -1.46
CA ALA A 254 13.48 13.12 -2.38
C ALA A 254 14.06 14.39 -1.72
N LYS A 255 13.23 15.15 -0.99
CA LYS A 255 13.68 16.33 -0.23
C LYS A 255 14.79 15.99 0.77
N LYS A 256 14.60 14.93 1.56
CA LYS A 256 15.58 14.45 2.53
C LYS A 256 16.89 14.04 1.84
N GLU A 257 16.81 13.24 0.78
CA GLU A 257 17.98 12.78 0.03
C GLU A 257 18.79 13.92 -0.60
N ILE A 258 18.12 14.96 -1.12
CA ILE A 258 18.76 16.13 -1.73
C ILE A 258 19.58 16.90 -0.69
N ILE A 259 19.01 17.09 0.50
CA ILE A 259 19.67 17.86 1.56
C ILE A 259 20.78 17.07 2.22
N ASP A 260 20.60 15.76 2.39
CA ASP A 260 21.65 14.87 2.86
C ASP A 260 22.78 14.68 1.82
N GLY A 261 22.60 15.19 0.58
CA GLY A 261 23.57 15.07 -0.51
C GLY A 261 23.70 13.65 -1.07
N THR A 262 22.76 12.77 -0.74
CA THR A 262 22.71 11.37 -1.20
C THR A 262 21.85 11.19 -2.44
N PHE A 263 21.14 12.24 -2.87
CA PHE A 263 20.30 12.21 -4.05
C PHE A 263 21.09 11.96 -5.32
N ASN A 264 20.64 10.97 -6.10
CA ASN A 264 21.33 10.55 -7.31
C ASN A 264 20.98 11.47 -8.49
N ASN A 265 21.66 12.61 -8.58
CA ASN A 265 21.49 13.58 -9.66
C ASN A 265 21.73 12.99 -11.08
N GLU A 266 22.47 11.89 -11.21
CA GLU A 266 22.73 11.27 -12.51
C GLU A 266 21.49 10.55 -13.05
N ILE A 267 20.81 9.74 -12.22
CA ILE A 267 19.58 9.02 -12.62
C ILE A 267 18.47 9.97 -13.06
N HIS A 268 18.41 11.16 -12.44
CA HIS A 268 17.38 12.17 -12.70
C HIS A 268 17.77 13.18 -13.80
N ASN A 269 18.98 13.11 -14.36
CA ASN A 269 19.37 13.91 -15.52
C ASN A 269 18.89 13.27 -16.84
N LEU A 270 17.65 13.57 -17.23
CA LEU A 270 17.00 13.07 -18.46
C LEU A 270 17.88 13.17 -19.71
N HIS A 271 18.50 14.33 -19.91
CA HIS A 271 19.26 14.68 -21.11
C HIS A 271 20.54 13.85 -21.27
N LEU A 272 21.15 13.43 -20.15
CA LEU A 272 22.46 12.76 -20.16
C LEU A 272 22.33 11.24 -20.06
N VAL A 273 21.36 10.73 -19.32
CA VAL A 273 21.30 9.30 -18.97
C VAL A 273 20.29 8.50 -19.81
N ARG A 274 19.27 9.15 -20.38
CA ARG A 274 18.12 8.42 -20.96
C ARG A 274 17.82 8.69 -22.43
N GLY A 275 18.59 9.56 -23.09
CA GLY A 275 18.42 9.85 -24.52
C GLY A 275 17.10 10.54 -24.86
N ILE A 276 16.48 11.20 -23.87
CA ILE A 276 15.24 11.94 -24.03
C ILE A 276 15.60 13.34 -24.52
N ILE A 277 15.06 13.72 -25.66
CA ILE A 277 15.30 15.01 -26.31
C ILE A 277 14.06 15.89 -26.07
N PHE A 278 14.29 17.16 -25.75
CA PHE A 278 13.23 18.16 -25.71
C PHE A 278 13.43 19.17 -26.83
N GLU A 279 12.38 19.44 -27.60
CA GLU A 279 12.33 20.52 -28.57
C GLU A 279 11.21 21.47 -28.20
N ASN A 280 11.54 22.73 -27.90
CA ASN A 280 10.58 23.76 -27.48
C ASN A 280 9.65 23.33 -26.32
N GLY A 281 10.16 22.53 -25.38
CA GLY A 281 9.40 22.03 -24.23
C GLY A 281 8.55 20.78 -24.53
N ILE A 282 8.58 20.26 -25.76
CA ILE A 282 7.92 19.02 -26.14
C ILE A 282 8.93 17.88 -26.06
N ARG A 283 8.53 16.78 -25.42
CA ARG A 283 9.34 15.56 -25.36
C ARG A 283 9.30 14.86 -26.73
N VAL A 284 10.47 14.60 -27.29
CA VAL A 284 10.65 13.91 -28.58
C VAL A 284 11.10 12.48 -28.32
N PHE A 285 10.27 11.52 -28.74
CA PHE A 285 10.61 10.10 -28.70
C PHE A 285 11.43 9.71 -29.93
N THR A 286 12.65 9.25 -29.71
CA THR A 286 13.52 8.68 -30.74
C THR A 286 13.46 7.15 -30.70
N GLU A 287 13.85 6.49 -31.79
CA GLU A 287 13.97 5.02 -31.83
C GLU A 287 14.87 4.49 -30.70
N THR A 288 15.90 5.24 -30.33
CA THR A 288 16.80 4.92 -29.20
C THR A 288 16.10 5.04 -27.83
N SER A 289 15.21 6.01 -27.63
CA SER A 289 14.43 6.13 -26.39
C SER A 289 13.44 4.97 -26.20
N VAL A 290 12.87 4.46 -27.30
CA VAL A 290 11.96 3.30 -27.31
C VAL A 290 12.72 2.01 -27.01
N GLN A 291 13.87 1.78 -27.67
CA GLN A 291 14.69 0.59 -27.45
C GLN A 291 15.24 0.49 -26.00
N ASN A 292 15.42 1.63 -25.33
CA ASN A 292 15.92 1.68 -23.96
C ASN A 292 14.78 1.68 -22.90
N GLY A 293 13.51 1.58 -23.30
CA GLY A 293 12.35 1.58 -22.39
C GLY A 293 12.11 2.93 -21.67
N ASN A 294 12.64 4.02 -22.22
CA ASN A 294 12.54 5.38 -21.67
C ASN A 294 11.43 6.22 -22.33
N ASP A 295 10.62 5.58 -23.17
CA ASP A 295 9.45 6.11 -23.87
C ASP A 295 8.16 6.05 -23.04
N HIS A 296 8.08 5.20 -22.02
CA HIS A 296 6.89 5.03 -21.19
C HIS A 296 6.77 6.15 -20.15
N TRP A 297 6.11 7.25 -20.54
CA TRP A 297 5.77 8.42 -19.73
C TRP A 297 4.26 8.69 -19.83
N GLU A 298 3.49 7.68 -19.47
CA GLU A 298 2.05 7.70 -19.53
C GLU A 298 1.48 6.89 -18.36
N PRO A 299 0.27 7.23 -17.88
CA PRO A 299 -0.40 6.45 -16.88
C PRO A 299 -0.88 5.12 -17.45
N LEU A 300 -0.52 4.02 -16.79
CA LEU A 300 -0.92 2.66 -17.10
C LEU A 300 -1.71 2.06 -15.95
N VAL A 301 -2.84 1.41 -16.26
CA VAL A 301 -3.65 0.68 -15.30
C VAL A 301 -3.73 -0.77 -15.73
N GLU A 302 -3.08 -1.66 -14.98
CA GLU A 302 -3.15 -3.11 -15.19
C GLU A 302 -4.13 -3.75 -14.21
N THR A 303 -4.98 -4.65 -14.68
CA THR A 303 -5.77 -5.52 -13.79
C THR A 303 -5.05 -6.84 -13.62
N LEU A 304 -4.73 -7.18 -12.38
CA LEU A 304 -3.93 -8.32 -11.97
C LEU A 304 -4.79 -9.41 -11.36
N THR A 305 -4.42 -10.65 -11.65
CA THR A 305 -4.98 -11.82 -10.98
C THR A 305 -4.38 -11.96 -9.57
N SER A 306 -5.10 -12.65 -8.67
CA SER A 306 -4.62 -12.90 -7.30
C SER A 306 -3.27 -13.61 -7.26
N SER A 307 -3.02 -14.54 -8.20
CA SER A 307 -1.74 -15.24 -8.32
C SER A 307 -0.60 -14.34 -8.81
N GLU A 308 -0.87 -13.38 -9.71
CA GLU A 308 0.10 -12.38 -10.14
C GLU A 308 0.45 -11.40 -9.03
N ILE A 309 -0.56 -10.97 -8.26
CA ILE A 309 -0.37 -10.12 -7.07
C ILE A 309 0.52 -10.85 -6.05
N GLU A 310 0.18 -12.10 -5.71
CA GLU A 310 0.96 -12.88 -4.76
C GLU A 310 2.39 -13.14 -5.26
N ARG A 311 2.56 -13.42 -6.56
CA ARG A 311 3.88 -13.61 -7.17
C ARG A 311 4.71 -12.34 -7.09
N ARG A 312 4.15 -11.19 -7.47
CA ARG A 312 4.85 -9.89 -7.42
C ARG A 312 5.16 -9.47 -5.99
N GLU A 313 4.26 -9.67 -5.04
CA GLU A 313 4.51 -9.36 -3.63
C GLU A 313 5.60 -10.27 -3.04
N ASN A 314 5.57 -11.57 -3.35
CA ASN A 314 6.63 -12.49 -2.95
C ASN A 314 8.00 -12.10 -3.55
N GLU A 315 8.03 -11.65 -4.80
CA GLU A 315 9.24 -11.16 -5.44
C GLU A 315 9.75 -9.87 -4.81
N ARG A 316 8.85 -8.90 -4.54
CA ARG A 316 9.16 -7.67 -3.82
C ARG A 316 9.75 -7.94 -2.44
N ILE A 317 9.14 -8.84 -1.66
CA ILE A 317 9.65 -9.27 -0.35
C ILE A 317 11.03 -9.92 -0.48
N ARG A 318 11.24 -10.78 -1.49
CA ARG A 318 12.56 -11.41 -1.73
C ARG A 318 13.62 -10.36 -2.07
N ASN A 319 13.29 -9.38 -2.92
CA ASN A 319 14.19 -8.29 -3.28
C ASN A 319 14.51 -7.39 -2.08
N LEU A 320 13.51 -7.05 -1.26
CA LEU A 320 13.73 -6.31 -0.01
C LEU A 320 14.67 -7.07 0.94
N ARG A 321 14.51 -8.40 1.06
CA ARG A 321 15.43 -9.25 1.86
C ARG A 321 16.82 -9.38 1.25
N ARG A 322 16.96 -9.31 -0.08
CA ARG A 322 18.27 -9.27 -0.76
C ARG A 322 18.96 -7.94 -0.46
N LEU A 323 18.27 -6.82 -0.65
CA LEU A 323 18.79 -5.48 -0.40
C LEU A 323 19.20 -5.28 1.07
N LYS A 324 18.39 -5.75 2.02
CA LYS A 324 18.75 -5.74 3.45
C LYS A 324 20.04 -6.52 3.74
N ARG A 325 20.25 -7.66 3.08
CA ARG A 325 21.48 -8.46 3.22
C ARG A 325 22.68 -7.77 2.55
N GLU A 326 22.47 -7.09 1.44
CA GLU A 326 23.54 -6.33 0.77
C GLU A 326 23.96 -5.11 1.59
N ASN A 327 23.01 -4.37 2.18
CA ASN A 327 23.33 -3.27 3.08
C ASN A 327 24.12 -3.75 4.31
N MET A 328 23.67 -4.84 4.96
CA MET A 328 24.41 -5.45 6.08
C MET A 328 25.82 -5.94 5.70
N LYS A 329 26.01 -6.39 4.45
CA LYS A 329 27.32 -6.80 3.95
C LYS A 329 28.24 -5.61 3.71
N ARG A 330 27.71 -4.50 3.17
CA ARG A 330 28.47 -3.25 2.99
C ARG A 330 28.94 -2.69 4.33
N ASP A 331 28.07 -2.68 5.34
CA ASP A 331 28.45 -2.26 6.70
C ASP A 331 29.58 -3.12 7.27
N TYR A 332 29.59 -4.44 7.00
CA TYR A 332 30.65 -5.34 7.45
C TYR A 332 31.98 -5.11 6.70
N ASP A 333 31.92 -4.85 5.40
CA ASP A 333 33.10 -4.60 4.57
C ASP A 333 33.76 -3.25 4.92
N ASP A 334 32.99 -2.20 5.21
CA ASP A 334 33.50 -0.88 5.65
C ASP A 334 34.20 -0.96 7.03
N TYR A 335 33.69 -1.76 7.96
CA TYR A 335 34.37 -2.02 9.24
C TYR A 335 35.59 -2.95 9.10
N SER A 336 35.66 -3.77 8.05
CA SER A 336 36.78 -4.70 7.83
C SER A 336 38.01 -4.03 7.19
N GLY A 337 37.81 -2.92 6.46
CA GLY A 337 38.88 -2.16 5.80
C GLY A 337 39.90 -1.54 6.77
N ALA A 338 39.48 -1.22 7.98
CA ALA A 338 40.35 -0.60 9.00
C ALA A 338 41.30 -1.58 9.71
N LYS A 339 41.15 -2.92 9.54
CA LYS A 339 41.97 -3.92 10.24
C LYS A 339 43.00 -4.66 9.38
N ARG A 340 43.11 -4.37 8.08
CA ARG A 340 44.09 -5.05 7.19
C ARG A 340 45.25 -4.15 6.76
N ARG A 341 45.89 -3.41 7.68
CA ARG A 341 47.25 -2.88 7.48
C ARG A 341 48.05 -2.84 8.78
N HIS A 342 48.40 -4.00 9.32
CA HIS A 342 49.73 -4.25 9.92
C HIS A 342 49.82 -5.70 10.40
N VAL A 343 50.37 -6.58 9.57
CA VAL A 343 51.04 -7.79 10.08
C VAL A 343 52.49 -7.65 9.69
N GLY A 344 53.30 -7.31 10.70
CA GLY A 344 54.74 -7.09 10.59
C GLY A 344 55.45 -8.34 10.11
N ARG A 345 56.28 -8.14 9.10
CA ARG A 345 57.33 -9.04 8.62
C ARG A 345 58.30 -9.27 9.79
N ARG A 346 58.24 -10.44 10.44
CA ARG A 346 59.22 -10.83 11.46
C ARG A 346 60.57 -11.11 10.80
N ARG A 347 61.61 -10.52 11.41
CA ARG A 347 63.05 -10.76 11.23
C ARG A 347 63.39 -12.23 10.98
N LEU A 348 64.26 -12.48 10.01
CA LEU A 348 65.15 -13.62 9.97
C LEU A 348 66.58 -13.04 10.00
N GLU A 349 67.18 -12.98 11.19
CA GLU A 349 68.62 -12.76 11.40
C GLU A 349 69.19 -14.10 11.89
N GLU A 350 69.78 -14.89 10.99
CA GLU A 350 70.87 -15.83 11.27
C GLU A 350 71.79 -15.75 10.04
N LEU A 351 72.94 -15.08 10.21
CA LEU A 351 74.25 -15.73 10.28
C LEU A 351 74.69 -16.28 8.93
N ASP A 352 75.44 -15.47 8.18
CA ASP A 352 76.48 -16.03 7.33
C ASP A 352 77.82 -15.37 7.60
N TRP A 353 78.81 -16.24 7.53
CA TRP A 353 80.14 -16.19 8.08
C TRP A 353 81.13 -15.60 7.06
N ARG A 354 82.18 -14.92 7.57
CA ARG A 354 83.44 -14.53 6.87
C ARG A 354 83.27 -13.37 5.87
N GLY A 355 84.08 -12.32 5.88
CA GLY A 355 85.49 -12.22 6.27
C GLY A 355 86.27 -11.81 5.02
N VAL A 356 87.05 -10.74 5.17
CA VAL A 356 87.92 -10.04 4.18
C VAL A 356 87.22 -8.95 3.37
#